data_AF-A0A8B3RR01-F1
#
_entry.id   AF-A0A8B3RR01-F1
#
_cell.length_a   1.000
_cell.length_b   1.000
_cell.length_c   1.000
_cell.angle_alpha   90.00
_cell.angle_beta   90.00
_cell.angle_gamma   90.00
#
_symmetry.space_group_name_H-M   'P 1'
#
loop_
_entity.id
_entity.type
_entity.pdbx_description
1 polymer ?
#
loop_
_entity_poly.entity_id
_entity_poly.type
_entity_poly.pdbx_seq_one_letter_code
_entity_poly.pdbx_strand_id
1 'polypeptide(L)'
;SRLFVPAVSSEQSTQIGKIIKQDTREYQLIDRAYFPKNKRLDVLFFSPINSSNVLDELSVTVKKNRTDKTRYDTKLQKITEELYLLEINNLEEKWQNLQIAIYPKGYSKDTLTNEQKFHFVHKELSDKELPAKNKSKEDYEIDFLKFQLKETRQAQEKNKKEQQRLSEDVEKLNQITNDLEDTLKDKTDSEKQVLQQTISQNKSKKEELQKTINEREKELTELNKKQKNLENRINERSKNSKE
;
A
#
# COMPACT_ATOMS: atom_id res chain seq x y z
N SER A 1 30.64 -1.41 -31.32
CA SER A 1 30.46 -0.60 -30.10
C SER A 1 29.57 -1.37 -29.14
N ARG A 2 30.09 -1.88 -28.02
CA ARG A 2 29.24 -2.50 -26.99
C ARG A 2 28.53 -1.38 -26.24
N LEU A 3 27.22 -1.25 -26.41
CA LEU A 3 26.38 -0.40 -25.56
C LEU A 3 26.47 -0.94 -24.13
N PHE A 4 27.24 -0.25 -23.29
CA PHE A 4 27.10 -0.34 -21.85
C PHE A 4 25.75 0.28 -21.50
N VAL A 5 24.74 -0.56 -21.33
CA VAL A 5 23.52 -0.17 -20.62
C VAL A 5 23.89 -0.31 -19.14
N PRO A 6 23.96 0.78 -18.35
CA PRO A 6 24.17 0.64 -16.92
C PRO A 6 23.05 -0.25 -16.39
N ALA A 7 23.41 -1.26 -15.59
CA ALA A 7 22.44 -2.04 -14.87
C ALA A 7 21.66 -1.06 -14.00
N VAL A 8 20.38 -0.87 -14.30
CA VAL A 8 19.47 -0.13 -13.41
C VAL A 8 19.31 -1.00 -12.17
N SER A 9 20.28 -0.93 -11.25
CA SER A 9 20.01 -1.20 -9.85
C SER A 9 19.00 -0.13 -9.45
N SER A 10 17.82 -0.53 -8.97
CA SER A 10 17.05 0.46 -8.23
C SER A 10 17.95 0.88 -7.06
N GLU A 11 18.18 2.18 -6.92
CA GLU A 11 18.99 2.70 -5.80
C GLU A 11 18.28 2.55 -4.46
N GLN A 12 17.00 2.18 -4.50
CA GLN A 12 16.10 2.08 -3.37
C GLN A 12 15.32 0.77 -3.39
N SER A 13 14.98 0.29 -2.21
CA SER A 13 14.15 -0.89 -1.99
C SER A 13 12.67 -0.56 -2.20
N THR A 14 11.90 -1.51 -2.71
CA THR A 14 10.44 -1.38 -2.84
C THR A 14 9.81 -1.09 -1.49
N GLN A 15 9.07 0.00 -1.34
CA GLN A 15 8.47 0.38 -0.06
C GLN A 15 7.43 -0.65 0.42
N ILE A 16 7.33 -0.83 1.74
CA ILE A 16 6.24 -1.60 2.35
C ILE A 16 4.89 -0.97 1.96
N GLY A 17 3.93 -1.80 1.56
CA GLY A 17 2.63 -1.41 1.02
C GLY A 17 2.61 -1.13 -0.48
N LYS A 18 3.78 -1.09 -1.15
CA LYS A 18 3.82 -0.90 -2.61
C LYS A 18 3.24 -2.11 -3.33
N ILE A 19 2.35 -1.81 -4.29
CA ILE A 19 1.75 -2.77 -5.20
C ILE A 19 2.55 -2.81 -6.49
N ILE A 20 2.84 -4.03 -6.94
CA ILE A 20 3.41 -4.36 -8.24
C ILE A 20 2.33 -5.04 -9.06
N LYS A 21 2.07 -4.54 -10.27
CA LYS A 21 1.06 -5.09 -11.17
C LYS A 21 1.71 -5.88 -12.30
N GLN A 22 1.16 -7.05 -12.59
CA GLN A 22 1.57 -7.91 -13.70
C GLN A 22 0.31 -8.39 -14.42
N ASP A 23 -0.02 -7.78 -15.56
CA ASP A 23 -1.21 -8.06 -16.39
C ASP A 23 -2.51 -8.29 -15.59
N THR A 24 -2.72 -9.51 -15.10
CA THR A 24 -3.92 -9.97 -14.38
C THR A 24 -3.73 -10.13 -12.87
N ARG A 25 -2.53 -9.91 -12.33
CA ARG A 25 -2.17 -10.12 -10.92
C ARG A 25 -1.54 -8.88 -10.29
N GLU A 26 -1.74 -8.75 -8.99
CA GLU A 26 -1.15 -7.70 -8.17
C GLU A 26 -0.41 -8.33 -6.99
N TYR A 27 0.77 -7.82 -6.67
CA TYR A 27 1.60 -8.24 -5.55
C TYR A 27 1.88 -7.05 -4.66
N GLN A 28 1.40 -7.08 -3.43
CA GLN A 28 1.65 -6.04 -2.44
C GLN A 28 2.70 -6.50 -1.45
N LEU A 29 3.77 -5.71 -1.26
CA LEU A 29 4.77 -5.99 -0.23
C LEU A 29 4.21 -5.69 1.16
N ILE A 30 4.16 -6.69 2.04
CA ILE A 30 3.59 -6.55 3.39
C ILE A 30 4.68 -6.34 4.44
N ASP A 31 5.72 -7.17 4.42
CA ASP A 31 6.87 -7.05 5.30
C ASP A 31 8.13 -7.61 4.64
N ARG A 32 9.29 -7.24 5.16
CA ARG A 32 10.58 -7.79 4.78
C ARG A 32 11.52 -7.84 5.96
N ALA A 33 12.35 -8.87 6.01
CA ALA A 33 13.35 -9.00 7.07
C ALA A 33 14.61 -9.68 6.55
N TYR A 34 15.77 -9.05 6.75
CA TYR A 34 17.06 -9.69 6.52
C TYR A 34 17.64 -10.18 7.85
N PHE A 35 18.10 -11.42 7.84
CA PHE A 35 18.72 -12.11 8.96
C PHE A 35 20.18 -12.43 8.60
N PRO A 36 21.15 -11.55 8.91
CA PRO A 36 22.54 -11.71 8.51
C PRO A 36 23.15 -13.04 8.99
N LYS A 37 22.91 -13.43 10.24
CA LYS A 37 23.42 -14.68 10.83
C LYS A 37 22.96 -15.93 10.09
N ASN A 38 21.74 -15.90 9.55
CA ASN A 38 21.14 -17.02 8.81
C ASN A 38 21.30 -16.87 7.29
N LYS A 39 21.91 -15.79 6.82
CA LYS A 39 22.06 -15.48 5.39
C LYS A 39 20.71 -15.55 4.66
N ARG A 40 19.65 -15.04 5.29
CA ARG A 40 18.27 -15.21 4.82
C ARG A 40 17.53 -13.88 4.70
N LEU A 41 16.84 -13.69 3.58
CA LEU A 41 15.87 -12.61 3.38
C LEU A 41 14.46 -13.19 3.31
N ASP A 42 13.60 -12.76 4.21
CA ASP A 42 12.18 -13.08 4.21
C ASP A 42 11.42 -11.92 3.55
N VAL A 43 10.52 -12.25 2.62
CA VAL A 43 9.64 -11.31 1.92
C VAL A 43 8.20 -11.81 2.07
N LEU A 44 7.40 -11.10 2.84
CA LEU A 44 5.97 -11.37 3.02
C LEU A 44 5.19 -10.51 2.02
N PHE A 45 4.37 -11.13 1.19
CA PHE A 45 3.58 -10.42 0.19
C PHE A 45 2.16 -10.95 0.08
N PHE A 46 1.25 -10.03 -0.27
CA PHE A 46 -0.15 -10.31 -0.53
C PHE A 46 -0.40 -10.34 -2.04
N SER A 47 -1.16 -11.31 -2.50
CA SER A 47 -1.49 -11.52 -3.90
C SER A 47 -2.93 -12.04 -4.01
N PRO A 48 -3.93 -11.15 -4.15
CA PRO A 48 -5.33 -11.57 -4.25
C PRO A 48 -5.56 -12.36 -5.54
N ILE A 49 -6.37 -13.41 -5.47
CA ILE A 49 -6.72 -14.22 -6.64
C ILE A 49 -7.84 -13.47 -7.39
N ASN A 50 -7.47 -12.65 -8.38
CA ASN A 50 -8.43 -11.83 -9.13
C ASN A 50 -9.21 -12.57 -10.24
N SER A 51 -9.19 -13.91 -10.31
CA SER A 51 -9.96 -14.63 -11.34
C SER A 51 -10.41 -16.03 -10.93
N SER A 52 -11.55 -16.45 -11.46
CA SER A 52 -12.16 -17.79 -11.36
C SER A 52 -11.37 -18.91 -12.05
N ASN A 53 -10.23 -18.62 -12.67
CA ASN A 53 -9.31 -19.61 -13.21
C ASN A 53 -8.21 -19.93 -12.17
N VAL A 54 -8.40 -21.06 -11.50
CA VAL A 54 -7.54 -21.61 -10.43
C VAL A 54 -6.22 -22.15 -11.01
N LEU A 55 -5.18 -22.22 -10.14
CA LEU A 55 -3.98 -23.09 -10.22
C LEU A 55 -2.68 -22.56 -10.87
N ASP A 56 -2.21 -21.37 -10.50
CA ASP A 56 -0.79 -21.03 -10.72
C ASP A 56 0.01 -21.22 -9.43
N GLU A 57 0.81 -22.30 -9.34
CA GLU A 57 1.93 -22.31 -8.40
C GLU A 57 2.86 -21.16 -8.80
N LEU A 58 2.95 -20.12 -7.97
CA LEU A 58 3.82 -18.98 -8.23
C LEU A 58 5.28 -19.45 -8.37
N SER A 59 5.95 -18.94 -9.39
CA SER A 59 7.39 -19.06 -9.57
C SER A 59 8.09 -17.79 -9.13
N VAL A 60 9.33 -17.95 -8.67
CA VAL A 60 10.17 -16.83 -8.22
C VAL A 60 11.50 -16.88 -8.96
N THR A 61 11.97 -15.73 -9.41
CA THR A 61 13.38 -15.54 -9.79
C THR A 61 13.99 -14.43 -8.97
N VAL A 62 15.21 -14.66 -8.49
CA VAL A 62 16.00 -13.69 -7.76
C VAL A 62 17.26 -13.39 -8.58
N LYS A 63 17.61 -12.13 -8.74
CA LYS A 63 18.81 -11.68 -9.46
C LYS A 63 19.43 -10.45 -8.79
N LYS A 64 20.76 -10.37 -8.70
CA LYS A 64 21.48 -9.14 -8.35
C LYS A 64 21.36 -8.06 -9.44
N ASN A 65 21.36 -8.49 -10.70
CA ASN A 65 21.25 -7.62 -11.89
C ASN A 65 20.80 -8.44 -13.12
N ARG A 66 20.61 -7.78 -14.27
CA ARG A 66 20.14 -8.42 -15.51
C ARG A 66 21.01 -9.61 -15.97
N THR A 67 22.33 -9.52 -15.78
CA THR A 67 23.31 -10.53 -16.22
C THR A 67 23.54 -11.65 -15.22
N ASP A 68 22.94 -11.55 -14.03
CA ASP A 68 23.09 -12.55 -12.98
C ASP A 68 22.48 -13.89 -13.39
N LYS A 69 23.30 -14.94 -13.33
CA LYS A 69 22.95 -16.33 -13.64
C LYS A 69 22.92 -17.22 -12.39
N THR A 70 23.15 -16.63 -11.21
CA THR A 70 23.14 -17.35 -9.93
C THR A 70 21.77 -17.96 -9.70
N ARG A 71 21.74 -19.24 -9.33
CA ARG A 71 20.52 -19.89 -8.87
C ARG A 71 20.44 -19.72 -7.36
N TYR A 72 19.65 -18.76 -6.93
CA TYR A 72 19.38 -18.55 -5.51
C TYR A 72 18.55 -19.69 -4.94
N ASP A 73 18.82 -20.04 -3.68
CA ASP A 73 18.02 -20.98 -2.92
C ASP A 73 16.78 -20.24 -2.40
N THR A 74 15.62 -20.52 -2.99
CA THR A 74 14.37 -19.85 -2.67
C THR A 74 13.30 -20.84 -2.26
N LYS A 75 12.59 -20.56 -1.18
CA LYS A 75 11.43 -21.33 -0.72
C LYS A 75 10.21 -20.42 -0.65
N LEU A 76 9.16 -20.80 -1.36
CA LEU A 76 7.88 -20.10 -1.33
C LEU A 76 6.89 -20.90 -0.50
N GLN A 77 6.34 -20.28 0.56
CA GLN A 77 5.36 -20.88 1.45
C GLN A 77 4.04 -20.12 1.37
N LYS A 78 2.95 -20.85 1.14
CA LYS A 78 1.58 -20.34 1.27
C LYS A 78 1.21 -20.25 2.75
N ILE A 79 0.89 -19.05 3.21
CA ILE A 79 0.40 -18.78 4.58
C ILE A 79 -1.12 -18.89 4.60
N THR A 80 -1.80 -18.15 3.70
CA THR A 80 -3.24 -18.23 3.45
C THR A 80 -3.50 -18.28 1.94
N GLU A 81 -4.77 -18.25 1.50
CA GLU A 81 -5.12 -18.19 0.08
C GLU A 81 -4.45 -17.03 -0.68
N GLU A 82 -4.19 -15.92 -0.01
CA GLU A 82 -3.72 -14.69 -0.65
C GLU A 82 -2.40 -14.18 -0.05
N LEU A 83 -1.90 -14.80 1.03
CA LEU A 83 -0.69 -14.39 1.74
C LEU A 83 0.43 -15.42 1.57
N TYR A 84 1.60 -14.95 1.14
CA TYR A 84 2.74 -15.79 0.84
C TYR A 84 4.02 -15.27 1.49
N LEU A 85 4.85 -16.19 1.95
CA LEU A 85 6.21 -15.94 2.43
C LEU A 85 7.21 -16.49 1.42
N LEU A 86 8.09 -15.62 0.91
CA LEU A 86 9.27 -16.01 0.16
C LEU A 86 10.50 -15.91 1.06
N GLU A 87 11.18 -17.04 1.25
CA GLU A 87 12.50 -17.11 1.88
C GLU A 87 13.56 -17.20 0.80
N ILE A 88 14.56 -16.31 0.84
CA ILE A 88 15.77 -16.41 0.03
C ILE A 88 16.92 -16.75 0.97
N ASN A 89 17.43 -17.98 0.85
CA ASN A 89 18.43 -18.56 1.73
C ASN A 89 19.84 -18.44 1.12
N ASN A 90 20.84 -18.65 1.98
CA ASN A 90 22.25 -18.72 1.58
C ASN A 90 22.74 -17.47 0.81
N LEU A 91 22.19 -16.29 1.15
CA LEU A 91 22.64 -15.02 0.60
C LEU A 91 24.06 -14.69 1.09
N GLU A 92 24.97 -14.38 0.17
CA GLU A 92 26.31 -13.90 0.52
C GLU A 92 26.24 -12.72 1.50
N GLU A 93 27.07 -12.69 2.54
CA GLU A 93 27.06 -11.63 3.58
C GLU A 93 27.23 -10.20 3.04
N LYS A 94 27.70 -10.04 1.80
CA LYS A 94 27.99 -8.74 1.16
C LYS A 94 27.09 -8.45 -0.05
N TRP A 95 25.92 -9.08 -0.16
CA TRP A 95 25.00 -8.75 -1.24
C TRP A 95 24.57 -7.28 -1.13
N GLN A 96 24.46 -6.57 -2.26
CA GLN A 96 24.10 -5.15 -2.28
C GLN A 96 22.66 -4.93 -2.70
N ASN A 97 22.26 -5.57 -3.80
CA ASN A 97 20.95 -5.41 -4.40
C ASN A 97 20.37 -6.77 -4.81
N LEU A 98 19.06 -6.93 -4.71
CA LEU A 98 18.30 -8.06 -5.22
C LEU A 98 17.04 -7.57 -5.93
N GLN A 99 16.76 -8.17 -7.07
CA GLN A 99 15.52 -8.03 -7.83
C GLN A 99 14.77 -9.36 -7.75
N ILE A 100 13.56 -9.33 -7.24
CA ILE A 100 12.68 -10.49 -7.10
C ILE A 100 11.52 -10.33 -8.08
N ALA A 101 11.46 -11.25 -9.04
CA ALA A 101 10.31 -11.44 -9.91
C ALA A 101 9.46 -12.58 -9.35
N ILE A 102 8.17 -12.33 -9.17
CA ILE A 102 7.16 -13.34 -8.81
C ILE A 102 6.19 -13.40 -9.97
N TYR A 103 5.85 -14.58 -10.47
CA TYR A 103 4.98 -14.73 -11.65
C TYR A 103 4.32 -16.11 -11.68
N PRO A 104 3.20 -16.28 -12.40
CA PRO A 104 2.60 -17.59 -12.64
C PRO A 104 3.56 -18.60 -13.26
N LYS A 105 3.50 -19.88 -12.86
CA LYS A 105 4.19 -20.95 -13.61
C LYS A 105 3.75 -20.94 -15.08
N GLY A 106 4.71 -21.12 -15.99
CA GLY A 106 4.47 -21.07 -17.44
C GLY A 106 4.55 -19.66 -18.06
N TYR A 107 4.57 -18.60 -17.24
CA TYR A 107 4.84 -17.25 -17.74
C TYR A 107 6.36 -17.04 -18.00
N SER A 108 6.70 -16.31 -19.06
CA SER A 108 8.10 -16.06 -19.43
C SER A 108 8.72 -15.03 -18.48
N LYS A 109 9.68 -15.44 -17.66
CA LYS A 109 10.40 -14.55 -16.72
C LYS A 109 11.14 -13.40 -17.41
N ASP A 110 11.49 -13.55 -18.69
CA ASP A 110 12.29 -12.59 -19.44
C ASP A 110 11.46 -11.41 -19.99
N THR A 111 10.13 -11.44 -19.86
CA THR A 111 9.24 -10.35 -20.26
C THR A 111 8.99 -9.33 -19.14
N LEU A 112 9.31 -9.66 -17.88
CA LEU A 112 9.04 -8.78 -16.74
C LEU A 112 10.00 -7.59 -16.70
N THR A 113 9.42 -6.39 -16.77
CA THR A 113 10.13 -5.11 -16.63
C THR A 113 10.62 -4.89 -15.19
N ASN A 114 11.43 -3.87 -14.95
CA ASN A 114 11.91 -3.57 -13.60
C ASN A 114 10.78 -3.09 -12.66
N GLU A 115 9.77 -2.40 -13.17
CA GLU A 115 8.63 -1.95 -12.36
C GLU A 115 7.75 -3.12 -11.88
N GLN A 116 7.89 -4.28 -12.53
CA GLN A 116 7.17 -5.52 -12.24
C GLN A 116 7.91 -6.44 -11.25
N LYS A 117 8.93 -5.93 -10.54
CA LYS A 117 9.79 -6.67 -9.62
C LYS A 117 9.92 -5.97 -8.28
N PHE A 118 9.97 -6.74 -7.20
CA PHE A 118 10.40 -6.20 -5.92
C PHE A 118 11.91 -5.97 -5.97
N HIS A 119 12.36 -4.84 -5.45
CA HIS A 119 13.77 -4.53 -5.34
C HIS A 119 14.14 -4.37 -3.88
N PHE A 120 15.32 -4.85 -3.51
CA PHE A 120 15.84 -4.75 -2.15
C PHE A 120 17.30 -4.31 -2.23
N VAL A 121 17.63 -3.32 -1.40
CA VAL A 121 18.98 -2.81 -1.22
C VAL A 121 19.39 -3.14 0.21
N HIS A 122 20.47 -3.89 0.38
CA HIS A 122 20.91 -4.44 1.66
C HIS A 122 21.01 -3.37 2.76
N LYS A 123 21.61 -2.21 2.46
CA LYS A 123 21.78 -1.10 3.43
C LYS A 123 20.46 -0.50 3.96
N GLU A 124 19.34 -0.73 3.29
CA GLU A 124 18.03 -0.19 3.67
C GLU A 124 17.16 -1.22 4.40
N LEU A 125 17.67 -2.45 4.56
CA LEU A 125 17.01 -3.47 5.35
C LEU A 125 17.47 -3.33 6.80
N SER A 126 16.51 -3.38 7.71
CA SER A 126 16.82 -3.45 9.14
C SER A 126 17.43 -4.82 9.41
N ASP A 127 18.70 -4.85 9.85
CA ASP A 127 19.34 -6.08 10.31
C ASP A 127 18.58 -6.60 11.53
N LYS A 128 17.90 -7.74 11.37
CA LYS A 128 17.25 -8.42 12.50
C LYS A 128 18.24 -9.46 13.05
N GLU A 129 18.60 -9.32 14.32
CA GLU A 129 19.69 -10.09 14.94
C GLU A 129 19.49 -11.60 14.84
N LEU A 130 18.25 -12.07 14.88
CA LEU A 130 17.82 -13.46 14.72
C LEU A 130 16.34 -13.47 14.29
N PRO A 131 15.84 -14.48 13.56
CA PRO A 131 14.42 -14.74 13.63
C PRO A 131 14.12 -15.05 15.09
N ALA A 132 13.28 -14.23 15.73
CA ALA A 132 12.59 -14.69 16.92
C ALA A 132 11.93 -16.01 16.51
N LYS A 133 12.46 -17.13 17.03
CA LYS A 133 12.03 -18.53 16.84
C LYS A 133 11.01 -18.73 15.74
N ASN A 134 11.39 -19.36 14.62
CA ASN A 134 10.51 -19.93 13.58
C ASN A 134 9.08 -19.37 13.62
N LYS A 135 8.89 -18.13 13.11
CA LYS A 135 7.55 -17.54 13.02
C LYS A 135 6.60 -18.59 12.46
N SER A 136 5.55 -18.88 13.21
CA SER A 136 4.50 -19.78 12.78
C SER A 136 3.75 -19.15 11.60
N LYS A 137 2.89 -19.92 10.93
CA LYS A 137 2.00 -19.33 9.91
C LYS A 137 1.14 -18.24 10.53
N GLU A 138 0.69 -18.47 11.76
CA GLU A 138 -0.12 -17.58 12.56
C GLU A 138 0.60 -16.26 12.86
N ASP A 139 1.91 -16.28 13.11
CA ASP A 139 2.71 -15.06 13.30
C ASP A 139 2.71 -14.17 12.03
N TYR A 140 2.90 -14.78 10.86
CA TYR A 140 2.84 -14.05 9.58
C TYR A 140 1.45 -13.52 9.27
N GLU A 141 0.39 -14.25 9.65
CA GLU A 141 -0.97 -13.74 9.57
C GLU A 141 -1.19 -12.55 10.51
N ILE A 142 -0.66 -12.59 11.74
CA ILE A 142 -0.73 -11.46 12.67
C ILE A 142 0.01 -10.24 12.10
N ASP A 143 1.18 -10.41 11.50
CA ASP A 143 1.90 -9.32 10.85
C ASP A 143 1.10 -8.70 9.70
N PHE A 144 0.46 -9.53 8.88
CA PHE A 144 -0.44 -9.06 7.82
C PHE A 144 -1.63 -8.27 8.38
N LEU A 145 -2.28 -8.76 9.44
CA LEU A 145 -3.38 -8.04 10.08
C LEU A 145 -2.92 -6.69 10.67
N LYS A 146 -1.74 -6.64 11.28
CA LYS A 146 -1.13 -5.40 11.80
C LYS A 146 -0.82 -4.42 10.66
N PHE A 147 -0.35 -4.92 9.52
CA PHE A 147 -0.17 -4.12 8.32
C PHE A 147 -1.50 -3.51 7.85
N GLN A 148 -2.56 -4.33 7.70
CA GLN A 148 -3.89 -3.85 7.32
C GLN A 148 -4.46 -2.84 8.31
N LEU A 149 -4.21 -3.04 9.62
CA LEU A 149 -4.62 -2.12 10.67
C LEU A 149 -3.91 -0.78 10.55
N LYS A 150 -2.60 -0.79 10.24
CA LYS A 150 -1.83 0.43 9.99
C LYS A 150 -2.35 1.20 8.77
N GLU A 151 -2.60 0.51 7.65
CA GLU A 151 -3.17 1.14 6.46
C GLU A 151 -4.57 1.74 6.73
N THR A 152 -5.40 1.02 7.48
CA THR A 152 -6.73 1.48 7.87
C THR A 152 -6.64 2.77 8.71
N ARG A 153 -5.72 2.82 9.68
CA ARG A 153 -5.48 4.03 10.50
C ARG A 153 -5.00 5.22 9.67
N GLN A 154 -4.08 4.99 8.73
CA GLN A 154 -3.63 6.04 7.81
C GLN A 154 -4.76 6.56 6.92
N ALA A 155 -5.66 5.68 6.46
CA ALA A 155 -6.83 6.07 5.68
C ALA A 155 -7.81 6.92 6.53
N GLN A 156 -8.05 6.53 7.79
CA GLN A 156 -8.88 7.32 8.72
C GLN A 156 -8.30 8.71 8.96
N GLU A 157 -6.99 8.83 9.17
CA GLU A 157 -6.32 10.13 9.37
C GLU A 157 -6.43 11.03 8.14
N LYS A 158 -6.19 10.47 6.94
CA LYS A 158 -6.35 11.22 5.67
C LYS A 158 -7.78 11.69 5.48
N ASN A 159 -8.74 10.80 5.71
CA ASN A 159 -10.16 11.11 5.58
C ASN A 159 -10.59 12.22 6.58
N LYS A 160 -10.18 12.14 7.85
CA LYS A 160 -10.44 13.20 8.85
C LYS A 160 -9.86 14.55 8.46
N LYS A 161 -8.61 14.57 7.97
CA LYS A 161 -7.96 15.81 7.48
C LYS A 161 -8.71 16.42 6.31
N GLU A 162 -9.18 15.58 5.38
CA GLU A 162 -9.95 16.04 4.23
C GLU A 162 -11.33 16.57 4.64
N GLN A 163 -12.03 15.89 5.54
CA GLN A 163 -13.30 16.40 6.11
C GLN A 163 -13.10 17.77 6.75
N GLN A 164 -12.06 17.94 7.58
CA GLN A 164 -11.76 19.22 8.21
C GLN A 164 -11.52 20.33 7.17
N ARG A 165 -10.72 20.05 6.14
CA ARG A 165 -10.45 21.00 5.05
C ARG A 165 -11.74 21.42 4.33
N LEU A 166 -12.61 20.46 4.01
CA LEU A 166 -13.89 20.72 3.35
C LEU A 166 -14.84 21.52 4.26
N SER A 167 -14.85 21.24 5.57
CA SER A 167 -15.63 22.02 6.54
C SER A 167 -15.15 23.46 6.64
N GLU A 168 -13.83 23.70 6.68
CA GLU A 168 -13.26 25.05 6.65
C GLU A 168 -13.61 25.81 5.36
N ASP A 169 -13.63 25.12 4.21
CA ASP A 169 -14.06 25.71 2.94
C ASP A 169 -15.56 26.06 2.94
N VAL A 170 -16.41 25.23 3.54
CA VAL A 170 -17.84 25.52 3.73
C VAL A 170 -18.04 26.74 4.64
N GLU A 171 -17.27 26.86 5.73
CA GLU A 171 -17.32 28.01 6.63
C GLU A 171 -16.93 29.32 5.93
N LYS A 172 -15.85 29.31 5.13
CA LYS A 172 -15.46 30.46 4.32
C LYS A 172 -16.54 30.86 3.31
N LEU A 173 -17.15 29.87 2.64
CA LEU A 173 -18.25 30.13 1.71
C LEU A 173 -19.47 30.72 2.43
N ASN A 174 -19.76 30.30 3.66
CA ASN A 174 -20.83 30.90 4.47
C ASN A 174 -20.52 32.37 4.80
N GLN A 175 -19.30 32.68 5.24
CA GLN A 175 -18.88 34.06 5.53
C GLN A 175 -19.01 34.95 4.29
N ILE A 176 -18.43 34.51 3.17
CA ILE A 176 -18.50 35.25 1.89
C ILE A 176 -19.97 35.43 1.47
N THR A 177 -20.80 34.39 1.59
CA THR A 177 -22.22 34.48 1.20
C THR A 177 -22.97 35.47 2.07
N ASN A 178 -22.75 35.46 3.39
CA ASN A 178 -23.38 36.40 4.31
C ASN A 178 -22.94 37.85 4.04
N ASP A 179 -21.64 38.08 3.83
CA ASP A 179 -21.10 39.40 3.50
C ASP A 179 -21.71 39.93 2.20
N LEU A 180 -21.81 39.08 1.17
CA LEU A 180 -22.45 39.44 -0.10
C LEU A 180 -23.94 39.74 0.11
N GLU A 181 -24.66 38.95 0.91
CA GLU A 181 -26.08 39.17 1.22
C GLU A 181 -26.32 40.48 1.97
N ASP A 182 -25.43 40.85 2.90
CA ASP A 182 -25.52 42.12 3.64
C ASP A 182 -25.29 43.33 2.73
N THR A 183 -24.37 43.23 1.77
CA THR A 183 -24.09 44.33 0.82
C THR A 183 -25.18 44.55 -0.22
N LEU A 184 -26.10 43.61 -0.42
CA LEU A 184 -27.18 43.73 -1.43
C LEU A 184 -28.05 44.98 -1.23
N LYS A 185 -28.19 45.46 0.01
CA LYS A 185 -29.05 46.60 0.36
C LYS A 185 -28.54 47.92 -0.24
N ASP A 186 -27.23 48.04 -0.45
CA ASP A 186 -26.56 49.29 -0.84
C ASP A 186 -26.17 49.33 -2.33
N LYS A 187 -26.70 48.41 -3.13
CA LYS A 187 -26.29 48.17 -4.51
C LYS A 187 -27.34 48.55 -5.54
N THR A 188 -26.88 48.93 -6.73
CA THR A 188 -27.76 49.14 -7.89
C THR A 188 -28.40 47.83 -8.34
N ASP A 189 -29.50 47.88 -9.10
CA ASP A 189 -30.19 46.66 -9.56
C ASP A 189 -29.30 45.76 -10.43
N SER A 190 -28.42 46.37 -11.24
CA SER A 190 -27.43 45.62 -12.03
C SER A 190 -26.40 44.90 -11.16
N GLU A 191 -25.88 45.55 -10.11
CA GLU A 191 -24.94 44.95 -9.17
C GLU A 191 -25.62 43.86 -8.31
N LYS A 192 -26.88 44.06 -7.92
CA LYS A 192 -27.68 43.06 -7.20
C LYS A 192 -27.81 41.77 -7.99
N GLN A 193 -28.07 41.84 -9.30
CA GLN A 193 -28.14 40.64 -10.15
C GLN A 193 -26.82 39.86 -10.16
N VAL A 194 -25.69 40.55 -10.31
CA VAL A 194 -24.35 39.92 -10.29
C VAL A 194 -24.05 39.28 -8.92
N LEU A 195 -24.37 39.98 -7.84
CA LEU A 195 -24.17 39.46 -6.48
C LEU A 195 -25.07 38.26 -6.20
N GLN A 196 -26.33 38.29 -6.61
CA GLN A 196 -27.26 37.17 -6.48
C GLN A 196 -26.77 35.94 -7.24
N GLN A 197 -26.26 36.10 -8.45
CA GLN A 197 -25.66 34.99 -9.20
C GLN A 197 -24.46 34.38 -8.46
N THR A 198 -23.60 35.22 -7.89
CA THR A 198 -22.43 34.78 -7.10
C THR A 198 -22.86 34.06 -5.82
N ILE A 199 -23.86 34.58 -5.11
CA ILE A 199 -24.45 33.94 -3.92
C ILE A 199 -25.03 32.56 -4.29
N SER A 200 -25.78 32.46 -5.38
CA SER A 200 -26.32 31.18 -5.86
C SER A 200 -25.21 30.17 -6.19
N GLN A 201 -24.15 30.60 -6.86
CA GLN A 201 -22.99 29.74 -7.13
C GLN A 201 -22.30 29.25 -5.85
N ASN A 202 -22.11 30.14 -4.87
CA ASN A 202 -21.52 29.78 -3.57
C ASN A 202 -22.41 28.79 -2.81
N LYS A 203 -23.73 28.97 -2.83
CA LYS A 203 -24.71 28.04 -2.23
C LYS A 203 -24.64 26.66 -2.88
N SER A 204 -24.63 26.59 -4.21
CA SER A 204 -24.49 25.30 -4.92
C SER A 204 -23.16 24.60 -4.62
N LYS A 205 -22.05 25.34 -4.59
CA LYS A 205 -20.73 24.79 -4.25
C LYS A 205 -20.70 24.27 -2.80
N LYS A 206 -21.32 24.98 -1.87
CA LYS A 206 -21.47 24.53 -0.47
C LYS A 206 -22.23 23.21 -0.39
N GLU A 207 -23.33 23.08 -1.11
CA GLU A 207 -24.12 21.83 -1.13
C GLU A 207 -23.31 20.64 -1.65
N GLU A 208 -22.51 20.86 -2.70
CA GLU A 208 -21.60 19.85 -3.24
C GLU A 208 -20.55 19.43 -2.21
N LEU A 209 -19.88 20.39 -1.56
CA LEU A 209 -18.90 20.11 -0.51
C LEU A 209 -19.53 19.36 0.67
N GLN A 210 -20.73 19.74 1.09
CA GLN A 210 -21.44 19.06 2.16
C GLN A 210 -21.80 17.61 1.78
N LYS A 211 -22.17 17.36 0.53
CA LYS A 211 -22.38 16.00 0.04
C LYS A 211 -21.10 15.17 0.12
N THR A 212 -19.97 15.74 -0.30
CA THR A 212 -18.65 15.08 -0.18
C THR A 212 -18.30 14.80 1.29
N ILE A 213 -18.53 15.75 2.20
CA ILE A 213 -18.32 15.53 3.65
C ILE A 213 -19.13 14.32 4.14
N ASN A 214 -20.42 14.26 3.81
CA ASN A 214 -21.30 13.17 4.21
C ASN A 214 -20.84 11.81 3.63
N GLU A 215 -20.32 11.77 2.41
CA GLU A 215 -19.73 10.57 1.82
C GLU A 215 -18.46 10.13 2.56
N ARG A 216 -17.61 11.10 2.96
CA ARG A 216 -16.41 10.83 3.75
C ARG A 216 -16.72 10.33 5.16
N GLU A 217 -17.79 10.82 5.79
CA GLU A 217 -18.26 10.32 7.09
C GLU A 217 -18.71 8.85 7.03
N LYS A 218 -19.40 8.46 5.94
CA LYS A 218 -19.76 7.06 5.69
C LYS A 218 -18.51 6.20 5.52
N GLU A 219 -17.54 6.66 4.72
CA GLU A 219 -16.25 5.98 4.56
C GLU A 219 -15.52 5.82 5.91
N LEU A 220 -15.48 6.87 6.75
CA LEU A 220 -14.86 6.83 8.06
C LEU A 220 -15.56 5.81 8.99
N THR A 221 -16.88 5.70 8.91
CA THR A 221 -17.66 4.70 9.67
C THR A 221 -17.27 3.28 9.28
N GLU A 222 -17.13 2.99 7.98
CA GLU A 222 -16.70 1.68 7.51
C GLU A 222 -15.24 1.38 7.88
N LEU A 223 -14.35 2.37 7.82
CA LEU A 223 -12.97 2.23 8.29
C LEU A 223 -12.90 1.92 9.79
N ASN A 224 -13.73 2.57 10.62
CA ASN A 224 -13.81 2.28 12.06
C ASN A 224 -14.29 0.85 12.34
N LYS A 225 -15.29 0.36 11.60
CA LYS A 225 -15.74 -1.05 11.70
C LYS A 225 -14.62 -2.01 11.31
N LYS A 226 -13.92 -1.73 10.21
CA LYS A 226 -12.77 -2.53 9.76
C LYS A 226 -11.65 -2.55 10.80
N GLN A 227 -11.30 -1.41 11.39
CA GLN A 227 -10.32 -1.31 12.47
C GLN A 227 -10.68 -2.25 13.63
N LYS A 228 -11.91 -2.16 14.15
CA LYS A 228 -12.37 -2.99 15.27
C LYS A 228 -12.32 -4.48 14.94
N ASN A 229 -12.72 -4.86 13.72
CA ASN A 229 -12.63 -6.24 13.25
C ASN A 229 -11.18 -6.76 13.22
N LEU A 230 -10.24 -5.95 12.69
CA LEU A 230 -8.82 -6.30 12.65
C LEU A 230 -8.22 -6.44 14.05
N GLU A 231 -8.53 -5.53 14.97
CA GLU A 231 -8.07 -5.59 16.36
C GLU A 231 -8.58 -6.86 17.06
N ASN A 232 -9.84 -7.23 16.87
CA ASN A 232 -10.39 -8.48 17.39
C ASN A 232 -9.67 -9.71 16.84
N ARG A 233 -9.48 -9.79 15.52
CA ARG A 233 -8.79 -10.92 14.87
C ARG A 233 -7.33 -11.06 15.31
N ILE A 234 -6.64 -9.93 15.53
CA ILE A 234 -5.28 -9.93 16.09
C ILE A 234 -5.28 -10.49 17.51
N ASN A 235 -6.22 -10.05 18.35
CA ASN A 235 -6.34 -10.51 19.74
C ASN A 235 -6.65 -12.01 19.83
N GLU A 236 -7.57 -12.51 19.02
CA GLU A 236 -7.93 -13.93 18.97
C GLU A 236 -6.72 -14.80 18.59
N ARG A 237 -6.02 -14.44 17.50
CA ARG A 237 -4.85 -15.19 17.03
C ARG A 237 -3.67 -15.13 17.97
N SER A 238 -3.46 -13.99 18.63
CA SER A 238 -2.38 -13.82 19.61
C SER A 238 -2.60 -14.66 20.88
N LYS A 239 -3.84 -15.04 21.21
CA LYS A 239 -4.14 -15.98 22.29
C LYS A 239 -3.80 -17.41 21.88
N ASN A 240 -4.25 -17.82 20.69
CA ASN A 240 -4.01 -19.18 20.17
C ASN A 240 -2.52 -19.46 19.88
N SER A 241 -1.72 -18.44 19.60
CA SER A 241 -0.27 -18.60 19.37
C SER A 241 0.56 -18.81 20.66
N LYS A 242 -0.05 -18.68 21.85
CA LYS A 242 0.62 -18.86 23.14
C LYS A 242 0.34 -20.21 23.81
N GLU A 243 -0.60 -20.98 23.26
CA GLU A 243 -0.90 -22.37 23.66
C GLU A 243 -0.09 -23.35 22.81
#